data_AF-A0A7V5H3K5-F1
#
_entry.id   AF-A0A7V5H3K5-F1
#
_cell.length_a   1.000
_cell.length_b   1.000
_cell.length_c   1.000
_cell.angle_alpha   90.00
_cell.angle_beta   90.00
_cell.angle_gamma   90.00
#
_symmetry.space_group_name_H-M   'P 1'
#
loop_
_entity.id
_entity.type
_entity.pdbx_description
1 polymer ?
#
loop_
_entity_poly.entity_id
_entity_poly.type
_entity_poly.pdbx_seq_one_letter_code
_entity_poly.pdbx_strand_id
1 'polypeptide(L)'
;MIQTSNRILKGWYLYDWANSAYVTSILTVFFGPFITELIGKIANRDGLINFLGLNVYSESLYPYLVTVSVLMQFLLLPAIGSYIDLKGNKVKFLLILASIGSLLTFLFFFFGEKTIE
;
A
#
# COMPACT_ATOMS: atom_id res chain seq x y z
N MET A 1 20.19 26.92 -9.32
CA MET A 1 19.46 26.72 -8.04
C MET A 1 18.01 27.05 -8.29
N ILE A 2 17.14 26.05 -8.47
CA ILE A 2 15.73 26.28 -8.85
C ILE A 2 15.04 26.91 -7.63
N GLN A 3 14.59 28.17 -7.74
CA GLN A 3 13.70 28.76 -6.74
C GLN A 3 12.37 28.00 -6.77
N THR A 4 12.25 26.95 -5.96
CA THR A 4 10.97 26.27 -5.75
C THR A 4 10.02 27.21 -5.03
N SER A 5 8.83 27.42 -5.58
CA SER A 5 7.85 28.30 -4.95
C SER A 5 7.44 27.77 -3.57
N ASN A 6 7.16 28.66 -2.63
CA ASN A 6 6.77 28.33 -1.25
C ASN A 6 5.55 27.39 -1.21
N ARG A 7 4.65 27.46 -2.21
CA ARG A 7 3.50 26.58 -2.36
C ARG A 7 3.89 25.12 -2.63
N ILE A 8 4.88 24.89 -3.49
CA ILE A 8 5.35 23.54 -3.82
C ILE A 8 5.98 22.89 -2.59
N LEU A 9 6.80 23.64 -1.84
CA LEU A 9 7.44 23.16 -0.62
C LEU A 9 6.42 22.74 0.44
N LYS A 10 5.39 23.57 0.69
CA LYS A 10 4.29 23.22 1.60
C LYS A 10 3.55 21.96 1.16
N GLY A 11 3.35 21.77 -0.15
CA GLY A 11 2.76 20.54 -0.69
C GLY A 11 3.58 19.29 -0.39
N TRP A 12 4.91 19.38 -0.51
CA TRP A 12 5.81 18.29 -0.13
C TRP A 12 5.79 17.99 1.36
N TYR A 13 5.78 19.01 2.23
CA TYR A 13 5.65 18.80 3.68
C TYR A 13 4.34 18.09 4.05
N LEU A 14 3.22 18.49 3.43
CA LEU A 14 1.93 17.84 3.68
C LEU A 14 1.93 16.39 3.18
N TYR A 15 2.51 16.13 2.00
CA TYR A 15 2.63 14.79 1.45
C TYR A 15 3.48 13.88 2.34
N ASP A 16 4.63 14.37 2.79
CA ASP A 16 5.56 13.61 3.65
C ASP A 16 4.94 13.28 5.01
N TRP A 17 4.20 14.22 5.59
CA TRP A 17 3.42 14.00 6.81
C TRP A 17 2.34 12.94 6.62
N ALA A 18 1.55 13.02 5.54
CA ALA A 18 0.49 12.07 5.25
C ALA A 18 1.05 10.66 4.96
N ASN A 19 2.16 10.57 4.21
CA ASN A 19 2.80 9.31 3.87
C ASN A 19 3.35 8.61 5.13
N SER A 20 3.99 9.36 6.03
CA SER A 20 4.51 8.81 7.28
C SER A 20 3.38 8.24 8.14
N ALA A 21 2.29 8.98 8.31
CA ALA A 21 1.12 8.50 9.05
C ALA A 21 0.47 7.26 8.41
N TYR A 22 0.43 7.20 7.07
CA TYR A 22 -0.09 6.03 6.35
C TYR A 22 0.76 4.78 6.62
N VAL A 23 2.09 4.87 6.49
CA VAL A 23 2.99 3.73 6.68
C VAL A 23 2.94 3.23 8.13
N THR A 24 2.95 4.12 9.12
CA THR A 24 2.95 3.70 10.53
C THR A 24 1.60 3.20 11.01
N SER A 25 0.49 3.79 10.56
CA SER A 25 -0.83 3.43 11.10
C SER A 25 -1.52 2.37 10.26
N ILE A 26 -1.59 2.56 8.95
CA ILE A 26 -2.38 1.68 8.06
C ILE A 26 -1.54 0.47 7.63
N LEU A 27 -0.32 0.70 7.14
CA LEU A 27 0.49 -0.40 6.63
C LEU A 27 1.01 -1.31 7.74
N THR A 28 1.64 -0.74 8.78
CA THR A 28 2.30 -1.55 9.81
C THR A 28 1.35 -1.97 10.94
N VAL A 29 0.60 -1.04 11.54
CA VAL A 29 -0.26 -1.34 12.71
C VAL A 29 -1.57 -2.01 12.32
N PHE A 30 -2.22 -1.59 11.22
CA PHE A 30 -3.53 -2.14 10.84
C PHE A 30 -3.43 -3.38 9.95
N PHE A 31 -2.76 -3.31 8.79
CA PHE A 31 -2.79 -4.41 7.83
C PHE A 31 -2.10 -5.69 8.31
N GLY A 32 -1.03 -5.59 9.10
CA GLY A 32 -0.32 -6.77 9.61
C GLY A 32 -1.23 -7.72 10.40
N PRO A 33 -1.83 -7.27 11.52
CA PRO A 33 -2.79 -8.05 12.29
C PRO A 33 -4.04 -8.41 11.47
N PHE A 34 -4.62 -7.45 10.73
CA PHE A 34 -5.86 -7.67 9.98
C PHE A 34 -5.73 -8.84 8.98
N ILE A 35 -4.66 -8.85 8.18
CA ILE A 35 -4.46 -9.90 7.17
C ILE A 35 -4.14 -11.24 7.84
N THR A 36 -3.34 -11.23 8.91
CA THR A 36 -3.00 -12.46 9.65
C THR A 36 -4.24 -13.10 10.27
N GLU A 37 -5.13 -12.31 10.88
CA GLU A 37 -6.40 -12.79 11.44
C GLU A 37 -7.34 -13.31 10.36
N LEU A 38 -7.49 -12.57 9.24
CA LEU A 38 -8.34 -12.97 8.13
C LEU A 38 -7.90 -14.32 7.54
N ILE A 39 -6.60 -14.52 7.36
CA ILE A 39 -6.03 -15.76 6.85
C ILE A 39 -6.15 -16.88 7.89
N GLY A 40 -5.96 -16.56 9.18
CA GLY A 40 -6.13 -17.50 10.28
C GLY A 40 -7.53 -18.11 10.32
N LYS A 41 -8.58 -17.37 9.95
CA LYS A 41 -9.95 -17.88 9.85
C LYS A 41 -10.16 -18.89 8.70
N ILE A 42 -9.33 -18.82 7.67
CA ILE A 42 -9.40 -19.68 6.47
C ILE A 42 -8.42 -20.86 6.57
N ALA A 43 -7.47 -20.79 7.51
CA ALA A 43 -6.46 -21.83 7.70
C ALA A 43 -7.06 -23.15 8.17
N ASN A 44 -6.48 -24.25 7.70
CA ASN A 44 -6.80 -25.59 8.17
C ASN A 44 -6.30 -25.79 9.61
N ARG A 45 -6.68 -26.92 10.24
CA ARG A 45 -6.29 -27.28 11.62
C ARG A 45 -4.78 -27.26 11.87
N ASP A 46 -3.97 -27.45 10.83
CA ASP A 46 -2.50 -27.43 10.90
C ASP A 46 -1.89 -26.02 10.69
N GLY A 47 -2.72 -24.96 10.60
CA GLY A 47 -2.26 -23.57 10.36
C GLY A 47 -1.83 -23.28 8.92
N LEU A 48 -2.17 -24.18 8.00
CA LEU A 48 -1.83 -24.09 6.58
C LEU A 48 -3.00 -23.56 5.76
N ILE A 49 -2.69 -22.71 4.79
CA ILE A 49 -3.60 -22.24 3.75
C ILE A 49 -3.13 -22.72 2.37
N ASN A 50 -4.09 -23.07 1.52
CA ASN A 50 -3.80 -23.33 0.12
C ASN A 50 -3.79 -22.00 -0.65
N PHE A 51 -2.61 -21.46 -0.89
CA PHE A 51 -2.41 -20.26 -1.68
C PHE A 51 -1.91 -20.63 -3.07
N LEU A 52 -2.73 -20.41 -4.11
CA LEU A 52 -2.40 -20.74 -5.50
C LEU A 52 -1.95 -22.20 -5.74
N GLY A 53 -2.44 -23.16 -4.94
CA GLY A 53 -2.07 -24.58 -5.02
C GLY A 53 -0.90 -24.98 -4.12
N LEU A 54 -0.30 -24.04 -3.39
CA LEU A 54 0.80 -24.28 -2.45
C LEU A 54 0.31 -24.18 -1.00
N ASN A 55 0.76 -25.10 -0.14
CA ASN A 55 0.46 -25.05 1.29
C ASN A 55 1.46 -24.11 1.97
N VAL A 56 0.97 -22.98 2.47
CA VAL A 56 1.77 -21.94 3.12
C VAL A 56 1.25 -21.70 4.53
N TYR A 57 2.13 -21.38 5.48
CA TYR A 57 1.72 -21.00 6.82
C TYR A 57 1.00 -19.65 6.80
N SER A 58 -0.14 -19.57 7.47
CA SER A 58 -0.98 -18.37 7.53
C SER A 58 -0.21 -17.12 7.95
N GLU A 59 0.65 -17.23 8.96
CA GLU A 59 1.47 -16.13 9.50
C GLU A 59 2.54 -15.63 8.52
N SER A 60 3.02 -16.50 7.63
CA SER A 60 4.07 -16.16 6.66
C SER A 60 3.56 -15.44 5.42
N LEU A 61 2.24 -15.49 5.15
CA LEU A 61 1.68 -14.92 3.93
C LEU A 61 1.77 -13.39 3.89
N TYR A 62 1.55 -12.71 5.02
CA TYR A 62 1.63 -11.25 5.07
C TYR A 62 3.04 -10.73 4.68
N PRO A 63 4.15 -11.23 5.29
CA PRO A 63 5.50 -10.92 4.84
C PRO A 63 5.78 -11.23 3.36
N TYR A 64 5.23 -12.32 2.82
CA TYR A 64 5.36 -12.63 1.38
C TYR A 64 4.65 -11.60 0.50
N LEU A 65 3.43 -11.18 0.85
CA LEU A 65 2.70 -10.14 0.12
C LEU A 65 3.44 -8.80 0.14
N VAL A 66 4.03 -8.43 1.29
CA VAL A 66 4.87 -7.22 1.41
C VAL A 66 6.08 -7.32 0.49
N THR A 67 6.74 -8.48 0.44
CA THR A 67 7.91 -8.70 -0.44
C THR A 67 7.53 -8.56 -1.91
N VAL A 68 6.42 -9.17 -2.34
CA VAL A 68 5.90 -9.05 -3.72
C VAL A 68 5.57 -7.60 -4.05
N SER A 69 4.96 -6.85 -3.11
CA SER A 69 4.68 -5.42 -3.30
C SER A 69 5.95 -4.61 -3.53
N VAL A 70 7.01 -4.85 -2.74
CA VAL A 70 8.30 -4.15 -2.91
C VAL A 70 8.96 -4.52 -4.23
N LEU A 71 8.92 -5.79 -4.65
CA LEU A 71 9.42 -6.21 -5.97
C LEU A 71 8.64 -5.56 -7.12
N MET A 72 7.32 -5.46 -7.00
CA MET A 72 6.51 -4.71 -7.97
C MET A 72 6.92 -3.23 -8.00
N GLN A 73 7.12 -2.60 -6.85
CA GLN A 73 7.59 -1.20 -6.80
C GLN A 73 8.96 -1.05 -7.48
N PHE A 74 9.90 -1.97 -7.22
CA PHE A 74 11.22 -1.96 -7.85
C PHE A 74 11.13 -1.97 -9.39
N LEU A 75 10.19 -2.72 -9.96
CA LEU A 75 9.97 -2.79 -11.41
C LEU A 75 9.18 -1.58 -11.95
N LEU A 76 8.15 -1.16 -11.22
CA LEU A 76 7.20 -0.13 -11.67
C LEU A 76 7.74 1.28 -11.50
N LEU A 77 8.51 1.57 -10.44
CA LEU A 77 9.01 2.92 -10.16
C LEU A 77 9.91 3.46 -11.28
N PRO A 78 10.89 2.71 -11.84
CA PRO A 78 11.66 3.19 -12.99
C PRO A 78 10.79 3.42 -14.24
N ALA A 79 9.84 2.53 -14.51
CA ALA A 79 8.95 2.64 -15.67
C ALA A 79 8.02 3.87 -15.59
N ILE A 80 7.35 4.06 -14.45
CA ILE A 80 6.47 5.20 -14.20
C ILE A 80 7.29 6.49 -14.06
N GLY A 81 8.43 6.42 -13.37
CA GLY A 81 9.33 7.56 -13.17
C GLY A 81 9.85 8.12 -14.48
N SER A 82 10.39 7.25 -15.35
CA SER A 82 10.84 7.66 -16.69
C SER A 82 9.72 8.27 -17.53
N TYR A 83 8.51 7.72 -17.48
CA TYR A 83 7.36 8.27 -18.19
C TYR A 83 6.94 9.66 -17.70
N ILE A 84 6.90 9.86 -16.38
CA ILE A 84 6.55 11.14 -15.75
C ILE A 84 7.64 12.19 -16.03
N ASP A 85 8.91 11.79 -16.03
CA ASP A 85 10.04 12.67 -16.32
C ASP A 85 10.01 13.16 -17.77
N LEU A 86 9.55 12.34 -18.72
CA LEU A 86 9.39 12.74 -20.13
C LEU A 86 8.17 13.64 -20.38
N LYS A 87 7.02 13.37 -19.76
CA LYS A 87 5.77 14.12 -20.01
C LYS A 87 5.66 15.45 -19.25
N GLY A 88 6.42 15.64 -18.18
CA GLY A 88 6.24 16.77 -17.27
C GLY A 88 4.94 16.66 -16.44
N ASN A 89 4.79 17.51 -15.41
CA ASN A 89 3.69 17.53 -14.43
C ASN A 89 3.71 16.47 -13.31
N LYS A 90 4.88 16.26 -12.70
CA LYS A 90 5.09 15.36 -11.54
C LYS A 90 4.04 15.53 -10.42
N VAL A 91 3.66 16.77 -10.12
CA VAL A 91 2.68 17.09 -9.07
C VAL A 91 1.27 16.54 -9.38
N LYS A 92 0.84 16.60 -10.66
CA LYS A 92 -0.49 16.09 -11.04
C LYS A 92 -0.55 14.56 -10.93
N PHE A 93 0.50 13.87 -11.35
CA PHE A 93 0.61 12.42 -11.19
C PHE A 93 0.63 12.02 -9.72
N LEU A 94 1.42 12.72 -8.89
CA LEU A 94 1.46 12.49 -7.45
C LEU A 94 0.06 12.62 -6.83
N LEU A 95 -0.68 13.68 -7.17
CA LEU A 95 -2.04 13.90 -6.66
C LEU A 95 -2.99 12.78 -7.09
N ILE A 96 -2.98 12.39 -8.37
CA ILE A 96 -3.87 11.31 -8.87
C ILE A 96 -3.57 10.01 -8.13
N LEU A 97 -2.30 9.61 -8.03
CA LEU A 97 -1.92 8.35 -7.39
C LEU A 97 -2.25 8.35 -5.89
N ALA A 98 -1.98 9.46 -5.20
CA ALA A 98 -2.31 9.62 -3.79
C ALA A 98 -3.83 9.61 -3.55
N SER A 99 -4.62 10.27 -4.42
CA SER A 99 -6.08 10.25 -4.32
C SER A 99 -6.66 8.86 -4.56
N ILE A 100 -6.13 8.10 -5.52
CA ILE A 100 -6.54 6.71 -5.76
C ILE A 100 -6.22 5.86 -4.52
N GLY A 101 -5.00 5.94 -3.98
CA GLY A 101 -4.60 5.19 -2.79
C GLY A 101 -5.44 5.53 -1.56
N SER A 102 -5.72 6.82 -1.34
CA SER A 102 -6.60 7.29 -0.26
C SER A 102 -8.02 6.78 -0.44
N LEU A 103 -8.56 6.79 -1.66
CA LEU A 103 -9.90 6.29 -1.95
C LEU A 103 -10.01 4.78 -1.71
N LEU A 104 -9.03 4.00 -2.16
CA LEU A 104 -9.00 2.55 -1.92
C LEU A 104 -8.92 2.22 -0.43
N THR A 105 -8.11 2.97 0.32
CA THR A 105 -8.02 2.81 1.77
C THR A 105 -9.32 3.18 2.46
N PHE A 106 -9.98 4.27 2.01
CA PHE A 106 -11.30 4.65 2.52
C PHE A 106 -12.37 3.59 2.22
N LEU A 107 -12.33 2.98 1.03
CA LEU A 107 -13.25 1.90 0.66
C LEU A 107 -13.10 0.66 1.56
N PHE A 108 -11.91 0.44 2.13
CA PHE A 108 -11.67 -0.65 3.08
C PHE A 108 -12.56 -0.56 4.33
N PHE A 109 -12.93 0.65 4.74
CA PHE A 109 -13.86 0.86 5.86
C PHE A 109 -15.19 0.12 5.65
N PHE A 110 -15.68 0.04 4.41
CA PHE A 110 -16.94 -0.64 4.10
C PHE A 110 -16.84 -2.18 4.09
N PHE A 111 -15.64 -2.74 4.06
CA PHE A 111 -15.43 -4.19 4.14
C PHE A 111 -15.50 -4.72 5.59
N GLY A 112 -15.50 -3.84 6.60
CA GLY A 112 -15.19 -4.18 7.99
C GLY A 112 -16.29 -4.78 8.86
N GLU A 113 -17.53 -4.97 8.40
CA GLU A 113 -18.61 -5.39 9.31
C GLU A 113 -19.57 -6.46 8.76
N LYS A 114 -19.57 -6.71 7.45
CA LYS A 114 -20.59 -7.56 6.80
C LYS A 114 -20.07 -8.78 6.05
N THR A 115 -18.75 -8.95 5.99
CA THR A 115 -18.10 -10.01 5.19
C THR A 115 -17.33 -11.02 6.06
N ILE A 116 -17.23 -10.76 7.37
CA ILE A 116 -16.43 -11.54 8.31
C ILE A 116 -17.31 -12.37 9.27
N GLU A 117 -18.63 -12.18 9.24
CA GLU A 117 -19.63 -13.16 9.70
C GLU A 117 -20.01 -14.11 8.56
#